data_AF-A0A844HTG0-F1
#
_entry.id   AF-A0A844HTG0-F1
#
_cell.length_a   1.000
_cell.length_b   1.000
_cell.length_c   1.000
_cell.angle_alpha   90.00
_cell.angle_beta   90.00
_cell.angle_gamma   90.00
#
_symmetry.space_group_name_H-M   'P 1'
#
loop_
_entity.id
_entity.type
_entity.pdbx_description
1 polymer ?
#
loop_
_entity_poly.entity_id
_entity_poly.type
_entity_poly.pdbx_seq_one_letter_code
_entity_poly.pdbx_strand_id
1 'polypeptide(L)' 'MKKRFTEKELLAGLDAESANADKMAKLLPKEFEPLQKTKGSVKDPVWDEFFDSDDGVSDDFMEDRGQPPSVYD' A
#
# COMPACT_ATOMS: atom_id res chain seq x y z
N MET A 1 29.10 -12.72 -0.86
CA MET A 1 28.22 -12.38 -2.00
C MET A 1 26.93 -13.18 -1.91
N LYS A 2 25.78 -12.52 -1.79
CA LYS A 2 24.47 -13.19 -1.86
C LYS A 2 24.23 -13.59 -3.33
N LYS A 3 23.85 -14.86 -3.59
CA LYS A 3 23.47 -15.29 -4.94
C LYS A 3 22.28 -14.43 -5.41
N ARG A 4 22.41 -13.82 -6.59
CA ARG A 4 21.29 -13.14 -7.25
C ARG A 4 20.57 -14.17 -8.11
N PHE A 5 19.32 -14.43 -7.78
CA PHE A 5 18.45 -15.26 -8.62
C PHE A 5 18.03 -14.46 -9.85
N THR A 6 17.88 -15.17 -10.96
CA THR A 6 17.29 -14.64 -12.18
C THR A 6 15.76 -14.69 -12.10
N GLU A 7 15.08 -13.84 -12.85
CA GLU A 7 13.60 -13.83 -12.92
C GLU A 7 13.03 -15.23 -13.25
N LYS A 8 13.69 -15.95 -14.17
CA LYS A 8 13.29 -17.31 -14.55
C LYS A 8 13.38 -18.31 -13.39
N GLU A 9 14.39 -18.19 -12.53
CA GLU A 9 14.53 -19.04 -11.34
C GLU A 9 13.49 -18.69 -10.27
N LEU A 10 13.08 -17.43 -10.19
CA LEU A 10 12.03 -16.99 -9.27
C LEU A 10 10.63 -17.44 -9.70
N LEU A 11 10.40 -17.54 -11.01
CA LEU A 11 9.12 -17.97 -11.58
C LEU A 11 9.01 -19.50 -11.78
N ALA A 12 10.10 -20.24 -11.56
CA ALA A 12 10.12 -21.69 -11.72
C ALA A 12 9.22 -22.37 -10.69
N GLY A 13 8.17 -23.07 -11.16
CA GLY A 13 7.22 -23.79 -10.31
C GLY A 13 6.10 -22.91 -9.74
N LEU A 14 6.07 -21.62 -10.08
CA LEU A 14 4.92 -20.76 -9.78
C LEU A 14 3.82 -21.06 -10.80
N ASP A 15 2.67 -21.50 -10.32
CA ASP A 15 1.50 -21.69 -11.15
C ASP A 15 0.84 -20.33 -11.42
N ALA A 16 0.95 -19.88 -12.68
CA ALA A 16 0.43 -18.61 -13.15
C ALA A 16 -1.09 -18.47 -12.95
N GLU A 17 -1.81 -19.60 -12.87
CA GLU A 17 -3.27 -19.64 -12.72
C GLU A 17 -3.71 -19.70 -11.24
N SER A 18 -2.87 -20.21 -10.33
CA SER A 18 -3.13 -20.17 -8.87
C SER A 18 -2.51 -18.98 -8.14
N ALA A 19 -1.75 -18.11 -8.82
CA ALA A 19 -1.39 -16.74 -8.40
C ALA A 19 -2.63 -15.80 -8.40
N ASN A 20 -3.67 -16.31 -7.77
CA ASN A 20 -5.06 -15.97 -7.90
C ASN A 20 -5.39 -14.82 -6.93
N ALA A 21 -4.78 -13.66 -7.19
CA ALA A 21 -5.19 -12.39 -6.61
C ALA A 21 -6.66 -12.06 -7.01
N ASP A 22 -7.12 -12.57 -8.15
CA ASP A 22 -8.46 -12.31 -8.67
C ASP A 22 -9.60 -12.92 -7.85
N LYS A 23 -9.42 -14.07 -7.18
CA LYS A 23 -10.42 -14.60 -6.23
C LYS A 23 -10.48 -13.78 -4.93
N MET A 24 -9.43 -13.03 -4.58
CA MET A 24 -9.44 -12.09 -3.44
C MET A 24 -10.02 -10.72 -3.81
N ALA A 25 -10.06 -10.38 -5.11
CA ALA A 25 -10.63 -9.10 -5.58
C ALA A 25 -12.17 -9.09 -5.61
N LYS A 26 -12.80 -10.26 -5.63
CA LYS A 26 -14.26 -10.37 -5.58
C LYS A 26 -14.71 -10.50 -4.13
N LEU A 27 -15.14 -9.38 -3.58
CA LEU A 27 -15.78 -9.33 -2.27
C LEU A 27 -16.89 -10.38 -2.18
N LEU A 28 -16.96 -11.09 -1.05
CA LEU A 28 -18.05 -12.02 -0.77
C LEU A 28 -19.35 -11.24 -0.59
N PRO A 29 -20.54 -11.82 -0.91
CA PRO A 29 -21.84 -11.21 -0.67
C PRO A 29 -22.00 -10.56 0.73
N LYS A 30 -21.42 -11.19 1.76
CA LYS A 30 -21.43 -10.72 3.16
C LYS A 30 -20.55 -9.49 3.42
N GLU A 31 -19.50 -9.29 2.61
CA GLU A 31 -18.58 -8.15 2.69
C GLU A 31 -19.15 -6.90 2.01
N PHE A 32 -20.21 -7.04 1.20
CA PHE A 32 -20.92 -5.88 0.63
C PHE A 32 -21.83 -5.17 1.63
N GLU A 33 -22.41 -5.86 2.62
CA GLU A 33 -23.37 -5.24 3.53
C GLU A 33 -22.77 -4.10 4.37
N PRO A 34 -21.53 -4.22 4.90
CA PRO A 34 -20.83 -3.10 5.52
C PRO A 34 -20.51 -1.98 4.53
N LEU A 35 -20.05 -2.32 3.32
CA LEU A 35 -19.62 -1.35 2.31
C LEU A 35 -20.79 -0.58 1.69
N GLN A 36 -21.96 -1.19 1.58
CA GLN A 36 -23.19 -0.55 1.12
C GLN A 36 -23.70 0.49 2.13
N LYS A 37 -23.55 0.21 3.44
CA LYS A 37 -23.89 1.17 4.51
C LYS A 37 -22.98 2.40 4.48
N THR A 38 -21.73 2.25 4.03
CA THR A 38 -20.76 3.35 3.89
C THR A 38 -20.75 3.98 2.50
N LYS A 39 -21.48 3.42 1.53
CA LYS A 39 -21.50 3.89 0.13
C LYS A 39 -22.14 5.29 0.08
N GLY A 40 -21.32 6.32 -0.12
CA GLY A 40 -21.73 7.72 -0.07
C GLY A 40 -21.70 8.36 1.33
N SER A 41 -21.34 7.62 2.39
CA SER A 41 -21.12 8.15 3.74
C SER A 41 -19.65 8.40 4.07
N VAL A 42 -18.73 7.77 3.32
CA VAL A 42 -17.35 8.22 3.29
C VAL A 42 -17.38 9.53 2.51
N LYS A 43 -17.39 10.65 3.23
CA LYS A 43 -16.88 11.90 2.66
C LYS A 43 -15.51 11.54 2.11
N ASP A 44 -15.25 11.85 0.84
CA ASP A 44 -13.91 11.68 0.29
C ASP A 44 -12.93 12.24 1.32
N PRO A 45 -11.91 11.49 1.75
CA PRO A 45 -10.90 12.06 2.64
C PRO A 45 -10.45 13.34 1.96
N VAL A 46 -10.70 14.47 2.61
CA VAL A 46 -10.58 15.81 2.03
C VAL A 46 -9.09 16.13 2.01
N TRP A 47 -8.36 15.38 1.20
CA TRP A 47 -6.94 15.58 0.96
C TRP A 47 -6.72 17.01 0.49
N ASP A 48 -7.65 17.55 -0.30
CA ASP A 48 -7.68 18.95 -0.70
C ASP A 48 -7.64 19.89 0.52
N GLU A 49 -8.47 19.69 1.55
CA GLU A 49 -8.45 20.51 2.77
C GLU A 49 -7.18 20.31 3.59
N PHE A 50 -6.63 19.10 3.62
CA PHE A 50 -5.34 18.84 4.28
C PHE A 50 -4.17 19.55 3.58
N PHE A 51 -4.14 19.52 2.24
CA PHE A 51 -3.08 20.16 1.44
C PHE A 51 -3.27 21.67 1.26
N ASP A 52 -4.52 22.17 1.26
CA ASP A 52 -4.86 23.59 1.12
C ASP A 52 -4.89 24.34 2.47
N SER A 53 -4.70 23.62 3.59
CA SER A 53 -4.63 24.25 4.90
C SER A 53 -3.37 25.12 5.03
N ASP A 54 -3.53 26.29 5.65
CA ASP A 54 -2.40 27.15 6.04
C ASP A 54 -1.59 26.55 7.23
N ASP A 55 -2.06 25.44 7.80
CA ASP A 55 -1.42 24.68 8.87
C ASP A 55 -0.24 23.85 8.31
N GLY A 56 0.83 24.54 7.93
CA GLY A 56 2.07 23.93 7.44
C GLY A 56 2.93 23.27 8.53
N VAL A 57 3.90 22.47 8.11
CA VAL A 57 4.97 21.98 9.00
C VAL A 57 6.03 23.06 9.22
N SER A 58 6.75 22.98 10.34
CA SER A 58 7.89 23.86 10.60
C SER A 58 9.06 23.56 9.66
N ASP A 59 9.92 24.55 9.44
CA ASP A 59 11.08 24.43 8.53
C ASP A 59 12.07 23.32 8.95
N ASP A 60 12.11 22.97 10.24
CA ASP A 60 12.96 21.94 10.83
C ASP A 60 12.29 20.55 10.89
N PHE A 61 11.07 20.43 10.39
CA PHE A 61 10.35 19.16 10.41
C PHE A 61 11.10 18.09 9.62
N MET A 62 11.46 16.99 10.30
CA MET A 62 12.22 15.86 9.73
C MET A 62 13.65 16.19 9.30
N GLU A 63 14.28 17.23 9.85
CA GLU A 63 15.71 17.54 9.60
C GLU A 63 16.63 16.33 9.86
N ASP A 64 16.33 15.56 10.91
CA ASP A 64 16.85 14.21 11.09
C ASP A 64 15.68 13.23 11.30
N ARG A 65 15.48 12.35 10.31
CA ARG A 65 14.45 11.30 10.37
C ARG A 65 14.82 10.20 11.37
N GLY A 66 16.08 10.11 11.82
CA GLY A 66 16.57 9.08 12.73
C GLY A 66 16.51 7.67 12.14
N GLN A 67 16.57 7.54 10.81
CA GLN A 67 16.56 6.22 10.19
C GLN A 67 17.85 5.47 10.53
N PRO A 68 17.76 4.18 10.88
CA PRO A 68 18.95 3.37 11.09
C PRO A 68 19.78 3.34 9.79
N PRO A 69 21.12 3.29 9.90
CA PRO A 69 21.98 3.17 8.74
C PRO A 69 21.63 1.89 7.96
N SER A 70 21.75 1.96 6.63
CA SER A 70 21.64 0.79 5.77
C SER A 70 22.60 -0.29 6.26
N VAL A 71 22.07 -1.49 6.52
CA VAL A 71 22.87 -2.66 6.93
C VAL A 71 23.48 -3.38 5.71
N TYR A 72 23.37 -2.76 4.53
CA TYR A 72 23.89 -3.29 3.28
C TYR A 72 24.88 -2.27 2.70
N ASP A 73 26.17 -2.53 2.96
CA ASP A 73 27.34 -2.02 2.23
C ASP A 73 27.74 -3.00 1.11
#